data_AF-A0A0B4GAE1-F1
#
_entry.id   AF-A0A0B4GAE1-F1
#
_cell.length_a   1.000
_cell.length_b   1.000
_cell.length_c   1.000
_cell.angle_alpha   90.00
_cell.angle_beta   90.00
_cell.angle_gamma   90.00
#
_symmetry.space_group_name_H-M   'P 1'
#
loop_
_entity.id
_entity.type
_entity.pdbx_description
1 polymer ?
#
loop_
_entity_poly.entity_id
_entity_poly.type
_entity_poly.pdbx_seq_one_letter_code
_entity_poly.pdbx_strand_id
1 'polypeptide(L)'
;MPSKNGKRSVDMIKEPPRKKRRFTRTPSTADQARHGDTWIWLIEVAAQAPEWFELTNQENEEKIALALYLDRKADFPLRELVNLYQNRRWRDMARRWCRSRVGRETLHICQWVGMIGLGIDDFFFSLFDAVLHTLSQLPADAVSNVSWNDWKQMSRRLTNEGKKREGELRQLFYPGHTVKKYINPSTERRSGFLAVLDDAAYWQMYDGILRAPGLRFMNINALITLSLREAKTLLQVMRHVVSWVDPKVEWAKAGKRDKDKLVLRKRLIPALKHFDVLSVKMCGTRLRAGIARVQERREAETASIILQQEVLEFVLDNLETFMAKKVVEYLKNGLDNPNGMESNGYARRFRHPTWAGVLNIVRW
;
A
#
# COMPACT_ATOMS: atom_id res chain seq x y z
N MET A 1 -55.90 -65.91 -7.71
CA MET A 1 -56.17 -64.62 -8.39
C MET A 1 -56.20 -63.50 -7.36
N PRO A 2 -55.75 -62.28 -7.71
CA PRO A 2 -54.67 -61.57 -7.00
C PRO A 2 -55.14 -60.57 -5.94
N SER A 3 -54.26 -60.26 -4.98
CA SER A 3 -54.41 -59.14 -4.05
C SER A 3 -53.05 -58.47 -3.78
N LYS A 4 -53.00 -57.17 -4.13
CA LYS A 4 -52.20 -56.08 -3.56
C LYS A 4 -50.67 -56.14 -3.71
N ASN A 5 -50.18 -55.46 -4.75
CA ASN A 5 -48.89 -54.78 -4.71
C ASN A 5 -49.14 -53.26 -4.75
N GLY A 6 -48.98 -52.61 -3.59
CA GLY A 6 -48.96 -51.16 -3.46
C GLY A 6 -47.61 -50.63 -3.91
N LYS A 7 -47.56 -49.96 -5.07
CA LYS A 7 -46.44 -49.09 -5.42
C LYS A 7 -46.66 -47.72 -4.77
N ARG A 8 -45.85 -47.41 -3.75
CA ARG A 8 -45.64 -46.04 -3.26
C ARG A 8 -45.02 -45.24 -4.41
N SER A 9 -45.74 -44.23 -4.87
CA SER A 9 -45.19 -43.18 -5.72
C SER A 9 -44.22 -42.36 -4.85
N VAL A 10 -42.92 -42.43 -5.16
CA VAL A 10 -41.93 -41.55 -4.55
C VAL A 10 -42.03 -40.23 -5.29
N ASP A 11 -42.65 -39.25 -4.66
CA ASP A 11 -42.63 -37.87 -5.14
C ASP A 11 -41.18 -37.39 -5.23
N MET A 12 -40.70 -37.24 -6.46
CA MET A 12 -39.47 -36.51 -6.74
C MET A 12 -39.67 -35.06 -6.30
N ILE A 13 -39.11 -34.71 -5.14
CA ILE A 13 -38.88 -33.33 -4.74
C ILE A 13 -37.96 -32.72 -5.81
N LYS A 14 -38.54 -31.98 -6.76
CA LYS A 14 -37.79 -31.12 -7.66
C LYS A 14 -37.14 -30.04 -6.80
N GLU A 15 -35.82 -30.12 -6.63
CA GLU A 15 -35.04 -29.00 -6.12
C GLU A 15 -35.36 -27.75 -6.96
N PRO A 16 -35.64 -26.59 -6.34
CA PRO A 16 -35.92 -25.39 -7.08
C PRO A 16 -34.69 -24.98 -7.91
N PRO A 17 -34.89 -24.41 -9.12
CA PRO A 17 -33.79 -24.03 -9.99
C PRO A 17 -32.90 -22.99 -9.28
N ARG A 18 -31.61 -23.33 -9.09
CA ARG A 18 -30.60 -22.39 -8.59
C ARG A 18 -30.60 -21.15 -9.50
N LYS A 19 -31.01 -20.01 -8.95
CA LYS A 19 -30.91 -18.70 -9.64
C LYS A 19 -29.48 -18.55 -10.16
N LYS A 20 -29.31 -18.41 -11.48
CA LYS A 20 -28.00 -18.14 -12.09
C LYS A 20 -27.47 -16.82 -11.51
N ARG A 21 -26.39 -16.90 -10.72
CA ARG A 21 -25.67 -15.73 -10.20
C ARG A 21 -25.23 -14.89 -11.41
N ARG A 22 -25.63 -13.62 -11.46
CA ARG A 22 -25.35 -12.72 -12.58
C ARG A 22 -24.30 -11.72 -12.12
N PHE A 23 -23.11 -11.79 -12.71
CA PHE A 23 -22.02 -10.85 -12.46
C PHE A 23 -22.07 -9.70 -13.48
N THR A 24 -21.58 -8.53 -13.09
CA THR A 24 -21.56 -7.32 -13.95
C THR A 24 -20.54 -7.41 -15.09
N ARG A 25 -19.53 -8.29 -14.94
CA ARG A 25 -18.43 -8.50 -15.89
C ARG A 25 -18.88 -9.31 -17.12
N THR A 26 -18.39 -8.93 -18.30
CA THR A 26 -18.53 -9.68 -19.54
C THR A 26 -17.19 -10.23 -20.02
N PRO A 27 -17.15 -11.29 -20.85
CA PRO A 27 -15.92 -11.82 -21.43
C PRO A 27 -15.05 -10.77 -22.14
N SER A 28 -15.65 -9.83 -22.87
CA SER A 28 -14.94 -8.77 -23.60
C SER A 28 -14.16 -7.81 -22.69
N THR A 29 -14.66 -7.56 -21.48
CA THR A 29 -13.98 -6.70 -20.49
C THR A 29 -12.88 -7.43 -19.71
N ALA A 30 -12.82 -8.76 -19.78
CA ALA A 30 -11.96 -9.58 -18.94
C ALA A 30 -10.51 -9.69 -19.45
N ASP A 31 -10.34 -9.77 -20.76
CA ASP A 31 -9.05 -10.07 -21.39
C ASP A 31 -8.01 -8.95 -21.18
N GLN A 32 -8.45 -7.70 -21.11
CA GLN A 32 -7.57 -6.53 -20.91
C GLN A 32 -7.59 -5.95 -19.49
N ALA A 33 -8.37 -6.55 -18.59
CA ALA A 33 -8.53 -6.03 -17.24
C ALA A 33 -7.23 -6.02 -16.45
N ARG A 34 -6.97 -4.89 -15.77
CA ARG A 34 -5.84 -4.77 -14.85
C ARG A 34 -6.13 -5.58 -13.58
N HIS A 35 -5.08 -5.82 -12.80
CA HIS A 35 -5.20 -6.46 -11.49
C HIS A 35 -6.19 -5.73 -10.57
N GLY A 36 -6.17 -4.39 -10.57
CA GLY A 36 -7.09 -3.58 -9.77
C GLY A 36 -8.56 -3.70 -10.18
N ASP A 37 -8.86 -3.82 -11.48
CA ASP A 37 -10.21 -4.05 -11.97
C ASP A 37 -10.67 -5.47 -11.60
N THR A 38 -9.78 -6.45 -11.76
CA THR A 38 -10.02 -7.84 -11.33
C THR A 38 -10.31 -7.93 -9.83
N TRP A 39 -9.64 -7.12 -9.01
CA TRP A 39 -9.93 -7.03 -7.58
C TRP A 39 -11.34 -6.54 -7.29
N ILE A 40 -11.84 -5.52 -7.99
CA ILE A 40 -13.21 -5.02 -7.79
C ILE A 40 -14.23 -6.12 -8.09
N TRP A 41 -14.05 -6.85 -9.18
CA TRP A 41 -14.94 -7.97 -9.51
C TRP A 41 -14.82 -9.13 -8.53
N LEU A 42 -13.63 -9.41 -8.00
CA LEU A 42 -13.45 -10.42 -6.94
C LEU A 42 -14.31 -10.09 -5.72
N ILE A 43 -14.38 -8.81 -5.33
CA ILE A 43 -15.22 -8.36 -4.21
C ILE A 43 -16.71 -8.62 -4.50
N GLU A 44 -17.16 -8.42 -5.73
CA GLU A 44 -18.54 -8.73 -6.13
C GLU A 44 -18.82 -10.22 -6.12
N VAL A 45 -17.89 -11.04 -6.64
CA VAL A 45 -17.97 -12.50 -6.62
C VAL A 45 -18.07 -13.00 -5.18
N ALA A 46 -17.17 -12.52 -4.31
CA ALA A 46 -17.14 -12.94 -2.92
C ALA A 46 -18.37 -12.46 -2.10
N ALA A 47 -19.02 -11.37 -2.50
CA ALA A 47 -20.28 -10.95 -1.90
C ALA A 47 -21.45 -11.88 -2.27
N GLN A 48 -21.43 -12.48 -3.46
CA GLN A 48 -22.46 -13.42 -3.92
C GLN A 48 -22.18 -14.88 -3.54
N ALA A 49 -20.90 -15.20 -3.30
CA ALA A 49 -20.40 -16.55 -3.09
C ALA A 49 -19.28 -16.60 -2.03
N PRO A 50 -19.55 -16.19 -0.77
CA PRO A 50 -18.52 -16.16 0.28
C PRO A 50 -17.91 -17.54 0.55
N GLU A 51 -18.69 -18.62 0.37
CA GLU A 51 -18.29 -20.00 0.62
C GLU A 51 -17.09 -20.45 -0.23
N TRP A 52 -16.87 -19.84 -1.41
CA TRP A 52 -15.73 -20.15 -2.27
C TRP A 52 -14.39 -19.67 -1.69
N PHE A 53 -14.42 -18.76 -0.71
CA PHE A 53 -13.24 -18.11 -0.16
C PHE A 53 -12.88 -18.59 1.26
N GLU A 54 -13.75 -19.38 1.89
CA GLU A 54 -13.54 -19.92 3.25
C GLU A 54 -12.55 -21.10 3.26
N LEU A 55 -12.66 -21.98 2.27
CA LEU A 55 -11.78 -23.14 2.09
C LEU A 55 -11.23 -23.10 0.67
N THR A 56 -10.00 -22.59 0.49
CA THR A 56 -9.35 -22.57 -0.82
C THR A 56 -8.89 -23.98 -1.18
N ASN A 57 -9.65 -24.63 -2.03
CA ASN A 57 -9.27 -25.85 -2.73
C ASN A 57 -9.30 -25.59 -4.24
N GLN A 58 -8.76 -26.53 -5.02
CA GLN A 58 -8.68 -26.39 -6.47
C GLN A 58 -10.05 -26.17 -7.12
N GLU A 59 -11.09 -26.85 -6.64
CA GLU A 59 -12.46 -26.70 -7.15
C GLU A 59 -13.00 -25.28 -6.95
N ASN A 60 -12.75 -24.66 -5.80
CA ASN A 60 -13.16 -23.29 -5.53
C ASN A 60 -12.31 -22.28 -6.33
N GLU A 61 -11.01 -22.53 -6.51
CA GLU A 61 -10.17 -21.73 -7.41
C GLU A 61 -10.73 -21.76 -8.84
N GLU A 62 -11.13 -22.93 -9.37
CA GLU A 62 -11.75 -23.05 -10.70
C GLU A 62 -13.08 -22.29 -10.80
N LYS A 63 -13.95 -22.36 -9.78
CA LYS A 63 -15.20 -21.58 -9.73
C LYS A 63 -14.95 -20.07 -9.73
N ILE A 64 -13.95 -19.62 -8.97
CA ILE A 64 -13.56 -18.20 -8.91
C ILE A 64 -12.97 -17.77 -10.27
N ALA A 65 -12.09 -18.58 -10.86
CA ALA A 65 -11.50 -18.32 -12.18
C ALA A 65 -12.58 -18.14 -13.23
N LEU A 66 -13.57 -19.04 -13.26
CA LEU A 66 -14.69 -18.99 -14.19
C LEU A 66 -15.57 -17.75 -13.96
N ALA A 67 -15.92 -17.45 -12.70
CA ALA A 67 -16.73 -16.27 -12.37
C ALA A 67 -16.02 -14.95 -12.73
N LEU A 68 -14.69 -14.95 -12.71
CA LEU A 68 -13.85 -13.85 -13.12
C LEU A 68 -13.43 -13.92 -14.58
N TYR A 69 -13.88 -14.88 -15.40
CA TYR A 69 -13.42 -15.03 -16.79
C TYR A 69 -11.88 -14.99 -16.92
N LEU A 70 -11.19 -15.67 -15.99
CA LEU A 70 -9.74 -15.82 -15.96
C LEU A 70 -9.29 -17.17 -16.53
N ASP A 71 -10.23 -18.03 -16.89
CA ASP A 71 -10.04 -19.35 -17.52
C ASP A 71 -9.17 -19.31 -18.78
N ARG A 72 -9.13 -18.16 -19.46
CA ARG A 72 -8.31 -17.93 -20.66
C ARG A 72 -6.96 -17.26 -20.40
N LYS A 73 -6.68 -16.85 -19.16
CA LYS A 73 -5.41 -16.22 -18.77
C LYS A 73 -4.52 -17.20 -18.03
N ALA A 74 -3.76 -18.00 -18.79
CA ALA A 74 -2.85 -19.00 -18.25
C ALA A 74 -1.89 -18.46 -17.17
N ASP A 75 -1.46 -17.20 -17.29
CA ASP A 75 -0.47 -16.58 -16.39
C ASP A 75 -1.08 -15.70 -15.29
N PHE A 76 -2.41 -15.68 -15.12
CA PHE A 76 -3.00 -14.82 -14.09
C PHE A 76 -2.74 -15.39 -12.68
N PRO A 77 -2.29 -14.57 -11.71
CA PRO A 77 -1.93 -15.02 -10.36
C PRO A 77 -3.18 -15.21 -9.48
N LEU A 78 -4.03 -16.17 -9.83
CA LEU A 78 -5.30 -16.44 -9.16
C LEU A 78 -5.10 -16.82 -7.69
N ARG A 79 -4.10 -17.65 -7.41
CA ARG A 79 -3.81 -18.12 -6.06
C ARG A 79 -3.40 -16.96 -5.15
N GLU A 80 -2.54 -16.07 -5.66
CA GLU A 80 -2.14 -14.84 -4.97
C GLU A 80 -3.33 -13.90 -4.78
N LEU A 81 -4.24 -13.81 -5.76
CA LEU A 81 -5.46 -13.01 -5.64
C LEU A 81 -6.33 -13.51 -4.48
N VAL A 82 -6.54 -14.82 -4.37
CA VAL A 82 -7.29 -15.44 -3.28
C VAL A 82 -6.57 -15.26 -1.94
N ASN A 83 -5.25 -15.45 -1.90
CA ASN A 83 -4.44 -15.22 -0.70
C ASN A 83 -4.55 -13.77 -0.19
N LEU A 84 -4.52 -12.80 -1.10
CA LEU A 84 -4.70 -11.38 -0.78
C LEU A 84 -6.09 -11.12 -0.21
N TYR A 85 -7.13 -11.74 -0.78
CA TYR A 85 -8.51 -11.64 -0.29
C TYR A 85 -8.68 -12.26 1.11
N GLN A 86 -8.03 -13.39 1.39
CA GLN A 86 -8.15 -14.05 2.69
C GLN A 86 -7.49 -13.27 3.82
N ASN A 87 -6.44 -12.50 3.52
CA ASN A 87 -5.86 -11.61 4.51
C ASN A 87 -6.78 -10.41 4.79
N ARG A 88 -7.53 -10.44 5.90
CA ARG A 88 -8.52 -9.40 6.25
C ARG A 88 -7.96 -7.97 6.18
N ARG A 89 -6.80 -7.71 6.78
CA ARG A 89 -6.22 -6.36 6.83
C ARG A 89 -5.88 -5.85 5.44
N TRP A 90 -5.23 -6.70 4.64
CA TRP A 90 -4.83 -6.37 3.29
C TRP A 90 -6.01 -6.32 2.31
N ARG A 91 -7.04 -7.16 2.50
CA ARG A 91 -8.31 -7.09 1.78
C ARG A 91 -9.00 -5.74 2.01
N ASP A 92 -9.08 -5.30 3.26
CA ASP A 92 -9.70 -4.02 3.61
C ASP A 92 -8.91 -2.84 3.01
N MET A 93 -7.57 -2.91 3.01
CA MET A 93 -6.74 -1.92 2.35
C MET A 93 -6.93 -1.94 0.82
N ALA A 94 -6.83 -3.11 0.18
CA ALA A 94 -6.95 -3.25 -1.27
C ALA A 94 -8.32 -2.81 -1.77
N ARG A 95 -9.40 -3.11 -1.01
CA ARG A 95 -10.75 -2.60 -1.29
C ARG A 95 -10.79 -1.08 -1.28
N ARG A 96 -10.22 -0.41 -0.27
CA ARG A 96 -10.18 1.06 -0.23
C ARG A 96 -9.30 1.64 -1.34
N TRP A 97 -8.13 1.03 -1.57
CA TRP A 97 -7.20 1.44 -2.61
C TRP A 97 -7.85 1.41 -4.00
N CYS A 98 -8.44 0.28 -4.39
CA CYS A 98 -9.04 0.08 -5.71
C CYS A 98 -10.37 0.83 -5.94
N ARG A 99 -10.94 1.47 -4.91
CA ARG A 99 -12.01 2.45 -5.14
C ARG A 99 -11.48 3.68 -5.89
N SER A 100 -10.23 4.05 -5.66
CA SER A 100 -9.58 5.10 -6.42
C SER A 100 -9.06 4.59 -7.77
N ARG A 101 -9.07 5.45 -8.78
CA ARG A 101 -8.45 5.15 -10.08
C ARG A 101 -6.96 4.91 -9.95
N VAL A 102 -6.25 5.77 -9.20
CA VAL A 102 -4.84 5.55 -8.84
C VAL A 102 -4.62 4.13 -8.34
N GLY A 103 -5.48 3.65 -7.43
CA GLY A 103 -5.32 2.31 -6.88
C GLY A 103 -5.62 1.17 -7.86
N ARG A 104 -6.63 1.33 -8.73
CA ARG A 104 -6.88 0.33 -9.79
C ARG A 104 -5.72 0.21 -10.76
N GLU A 105 -5.09 1.34 -11.10
CA GLU A 105 -3.97 1.39 -12.04
C GLU A 105 -2.65 0.87 -11.44
N THR A 106 -2.54 0.79 -10.11
CA THR A 106 -1.28 0.47 -9.41
C THR A 106 -1.34 -0.79 -8.55
N LEU A 107 -2.50 -1.40 -8.35
CA LEU A 107 -2.58 -2.70 -7.66
C LEU A 107 -1.81 -3.75 -8.45
N HIS A 108 -0.82 -4.36 -7.82
CA HIS A 108 -0.12 -5.53 -8.37
C HIS A 108 -0.22 -6.70 -7.38
N ILE A 109 -1.06 -7.70 -7.71
CA ILE A 109 -1.45 -8.78 -6.79
C ILE A 109 -0.23 -9.49 -6.17
N CYS A 110 0.71 -9.97 -6.99
CA CYS A 110 1.88 -10.70 -6.49
C CYS A 110 2.77 -9.85 -5.58
N GLN A 111 2.87 -8.55 -5.87
CA GLN A 111 3.66 -7.62 -5.06
C GLN A 111 3.01 -7.42 -3.70
N TRP A 112 1.69 -7.20 -3.67
CA TRP A 112 0.92 -7.03 -2.45
C TRP A 112 0.97 -8.28 -1.57
N VAL A 113 0.84 -9.47 -2.15
CA VAL A 113 1.04 -10.73 -1.42
C VAL A 113 2.47 -10.84 -0.87
N GLY A 114 3.48 -10.43 -1.64
CA GLY A 114 4.86 -10.35 -1.16
C GLY A 114 5.01 -9.44 0.07
N MET A 115 4.32 -8.29 0.08
CA MET A 115 4.36 -7.33 1.19
C MET A 115 3.71 -7.86 2.48
N ILE A 116 2.64 -8.66 2.39
CA ILE A 116 2.04 -9.38 3.55
C ILE A 116 3.11 -10.17 4.31
N GLY A 117 4.04 -10.77 3.57
CA GLY A 117 5.13 -11.57 4.11
C GLY A 117 6.09 -10.80 5.04
N LEU A 118 6.09 -9.47 5.01
CA LEU A 118 7.10 -8.67 5.70
C LEU A 118 6.68 -8.23 7.10
N GLY A 119 5.39 -8.24 7.43
CA GLY A 119 4.90 -7.85 8.77
C GLY A 119 5.12 -6.38 9.13
N ILE A 120 5.37 -5.52 8.13
CA ILE A 120 5.48 -4.06 8.24
C ILE A 120 4.25 -3.37 7.62
N ASP A 121 3.09 -4.03 7.68
CA ASP A 121 1.82 -3.56 7.09
C ASP A 121 1.49 -2.11 7.40
N ASP A 122 1.69 -1.68 8.67
CA ASP A 122 1.38 -0.33 9.13
C ASP A 122 2.13 0.75 8.31
N PHE A 123 3.36 0.47 7.89
CA PHE A 123 4.16 1.35 7.04
C PHE A 123 3.60 1.43 5.62
N PHE A 124 3.27 0.30 4.99
CA PHE A 124 2.68 0.35 3.66
C PHE A 124 1.31 1.05 3.69
N PHE A 125 0.53 0.78 4.74
CA PHE A 125 -0.80 1.32 4.87
C PHE A 125 -0.82 2.82 5.10
N SER A 126 0.13 3.37 5.85
CA SER A 126 0.24 4.82 6.04
C SER A 126 0.49 5.55 4.71
N LEU A 127 1.32 4.97 3.83
CA LEU A 127 1.61 5.54 2.51
C LEU A 127 0.38 5.51 1.59
N PHE A 128 -0.32 4.37 1.53
CA PHE A 128 -1.57 4.28 0.75
C PHE A 128 -2.68 5.19 1.32
N ASP A 129 -2.82 5.24 2.64
CA ASP A 129 -3.82 6.09 3.31
C ASP A 129 -3.52 7.58 3.06
N ALA A 130 -2.26 8.01 3.01
CA ALA A 130 -1.90 9.40 2.70
C ALA A 130 -2.35 9.82 1.28
N VAL A 131 -2.18 8.93 0.30
CA VAL A 131 -2.67 9.16 -1.07
C VAL A 131 -4.21 9.22 -1.10
N LEU A 132 -4.88 8.24 -0.49
CA LEU A 132 -6.35 8.21 -0.44
C LEU A 132 -6.93 9.43 0.27
N HIS A 133 -6.31 9.86 1.37
CA HIS A 133 -6.73 11.04 2.11
C HIS A 133 -6.61 12.30 1.28
N THR A 134 -5.51 12.47 0.55
CA THR A 134 -5.33 13.61 -0.35
C THR A 134 -6.35 13.57 -1.49
N LEU A 135 -6.55 12.42 -2.14
CA LEU A 135 -7.57 12.27 -3.18
C LEU A 135 -8.98 12.63 -2.68
N SER A 136 -9.32 12.26 -1.44
CA SER A 136 -10.63 12.58 -0.86
C SER A 136 -10.87 14.06 -0.58
N GLN A 137 -9.81 14.86 -0.51
CA GLN A 137 -9.89 16.31 -0.31
C GLN A 137 -9.90 17.11 -1.62
N LEU A 138 -9.58 16.44 -2.74
CA LEU A 138 -9.57 17.07 -4.05
C LEU A 138 -10.99 17.14 -4.63
N PRO A 139 -11.35 18.22 -5.35
CA PRO A 139 -12.67 18.36 -5.97
C PRO A 139 -12.80 17.51 -7.23
N ALA A 140 -13.93 17.65 -7.95
CA ALA A 140 -14.18 17.02 -9.25
C ALA A 140 -14.09 15.48 -9.25
N ASP A 141 -14.58 14.85 -8.18
CA ASP A 141 -14.51 13.39 -7.96
C ASP A 141 -13.11 12.82 -8.25
N ALA A 142 -12.09 13.45 -7.67
CA ALA A 142 -10.69 13.11 -7.90
C ALA A 142 -10.37 11.63 -7.67
N VAL A 143 -11.09 10.99 -6.73
CA VAL A 143 -10.97 9.56 -6.44
C VAL A 143 -11.16 8.72 -7.70
N SER A 144 -12.16 9.06 -8.53
CA SER A 144 -12.46 8.35 -9.77
C SER A 144 -11.68 8.87 -10.97
N ASN A 145 -11.34 10.17 -10.99
CA ASN A 145 -10.86 10.83 -12.20
C ASN A 145 -9.33 10.96 -12.30
N VAL A 146 -8.62 11.06 -11.17
CA VAL A 146 -7.15 11.21 -11.16
C VAL A 146 -6.50 9.87 -11.53
N SER A 147 -5.82 9.83 -12.67
CA SER A 147 -5.03 8.65 -13.07
C SER A 147 -3.73 8.55 -12.27
N TRP A 148 -3.08 7.39 -12.30
CA TRP A 148 -1.75 7.25 -11.73
C TRP A 148 -0.73 8.20 -12.39
N ASN A 149 -0.84 8.42 -13.70
CA ASN A 149 0.05 9.35 -14.40
C ASN A 149 -0.14 10.80 -13.93
N ASP A 150 -1.38 11.23 -13.70
CA ASP A 150 -1.68 12.55 -13.15
C ASP A 150 -1.14 12.69 -11.73
N TRP A 151 -1.38 11.70 -10.87
CA TRP A 151 -0.85 11.66 -9.51
C TRP A 151 0.68 11.73 -9.50
N LYS A 152 1.34 10.99 -10.40
CA LYS A 152 2.79 10.99 -10.55
C LYS A 152 3.33 12.36 -10.98
N GLN A 153 2.61 13.10 -11.81
CA GLN A 153 2.99 14.47 -12.17
C GLN A 153 2.83 15.42 -10.98
N MET A 154 1.71 15.35 -10.25
CA MET A 154 1.47 16.19 -9.07
C MET A 154 2.51 15.93 -7.97
N SER A 155 2.73 14.67 -7.60
CA SER A 155 3.66 14.29 -6.53
C SER A 155 5.14 14.56 -6.82
N ARG A 156 5.51 14.74 -8.10
CA ARG A 156 6.88 15.11 -8.50
C ARG A 156 7.11 16.61 -8.57
N ARG A 157 6.09 17.37 -8.96
CA ARG A 157 6.23 18.81 -9.26
C ARG A 157 5.76 19.70 -8.12
N LEU A 158 4.78 19.27 -7.34
CA LEU A 158 4.21 20.10 -6.28
C LEU A 158 5.02 19.87 -5.00
N THR A 159 5.83 20.86 -4.65
CA THR A 159 6.54 20.87 -3.37
C THR A 159 5.59 21.19 -2.21
N ASN A 160 6.00 20.85 -1.00
CA ASN A 160 5.33 21.28 0.23
C ASN A 160 5.68 22.74 0.60
N GLU A 161 6.53 23.42 -0.19
CA GLU A 161 6.99 24.79 0.08
C GLU A 161 5.99 25.81 -0.45
N GLY A 162 5.20 26.42 0.43
CA GLY A 162 4.09 27.31 0.05
C GLY A 162 4.45 28.42 -0.95
N LYS A 163 5.62 29.04 -0.83
CA LYS A 163 6.08 30.11 -1.75
C LYS A 163 6.38 29.63 -3.17
N LYS A 164 6.84 28.39 -3.35
CA LYS A 164 7.16 27.82 -4.67
C LYS A 164 5.98 27.08 -5.29
N ARG A 165 5.12 26.53 -4.43
CA ARG A 165 3.99 25.69 -4.79
C ARG A 165 3.02 26.36 -5.77
N GLU A 166 2.70 27.64 -5.59
CA GLU A 166 1.78 28.32 -6.51
C GLU A 166 2.35 28.37 -7.94
N GLY A 167 3.63 28.76 -8.08
CA GLY A 167 4.30 28.77 -9.38
C GLY A 167 4.39 27.39 -10.02
N GLU A 168 4.71 26.36 -9.23
CA GLU A 168 4.77 24.96 -9.67
C GLU A 168 3.39 24.43 -10.10
N LEU A 169 2.34 24.75 -9.34
CA LEU A 169 0.96 24.39 -9.64
C LEU A 169 0.51 25.04 -10.95
N ARG A 170 0.80 26.32 -11.11
CA ARG A 170 0.51 27.08 -12.32
C ARG A 170 1.19 26.48 -13.53
N GLN A 171 2.48 26.16 -13.43
CA GLN A 171 3.25 25.55 -14.50
C GLN A 171 2.78 24.12 -14.82
N LEU A 172 2.27 23.39 -13.83
CA LEU A 172 1.69 22.07 -14.02
C LEU A 172 0.35 22.13 -14.78
N PHE A 173 -0.58 22.99 -14.37
CA PHE A 173 -1.92 23.05 -14.98
C PHE A 173 -1.95 23.86 -16.30
N TYR A 174 -1.20 24.96 -16.38
CA TYR A 174 -1.26 25.92 -17.48
C TYR A 174 0.17 26.27 -17.97
N PRO A 175 0.84 25.36 -18.69
CA PRO A 175 2.19 25.60 -19.19
C PRO A 175 2.21 26.80 -20.16
N GLY A 176 3.22 27.67 -20.06
CA GLY A 176 3.37 28.85 -20.94
C GLY A 176 2.72 30.13 -20.42
N HIS A 177 2.04 30.10 -19.27
CA HIS A 177 1.44 31.28 -18.65
C HIS A 177 2.27 31.75 -17.45
N THR A 178 3.15 32.73 -17.66
CA THR A 178 3.98 33.34 -16.60
C THR A 178 3.11 34.01 -15.53
N VAL A 179 3.64 34.14 -14.31
CA VAL A 179 2.95 34.71 -13.12
C VAL A 179 2.19 36.02 -13.41
N LYS A 180 2.62 36.80 -14.40
CA LYS A 180 2.01 38.07 -14.81
C LYS A 180 0.74 37.94 -15.66
N LYS A 181 0.48 36.79 -16.32
CA LYS A 181 -0.75 36.57 -17.10
C LYS A 181 -1.86 36.06 -16.20
N TYR A 182 -3.03 36.69 -16.19
CA TYR A 182 -4.20 36.22 -15.46
C TYR A 182 -4.65 34.84 -16.00
N ILE A 183 -4.90 33.88 -15.11
CA ILE A 183 -5.44 32.57 -15.49
C ILE A 183 -6.92 32.55 -15.14
N ASN A 184 -7.71 32.08 -16.09
CA ASN A 184 -9.15 31.91 -15.98
C ASN A 184 -9.55 30.53 -16.55
N PRO A 185 -10.82 30.12 -16.40
CA PRO A 185 -11.29 28.83 -16.91
C PRO A 185 -11.12 28.61 -18.42
N SER A 186 -10.96 29.67 -19.21
CA SER A 186 -10.73 29.61 -20.67
C SER A 186 -9.25 29.51 -21.06
N THR A 187 -8.35 29.43 -20.07
CA THR A 187 -6.91 29.33 -20.31
C THR A 187 -6.55 27.96 -20.86
N GLU A 188 -5.64 27.91 -21.84
CA GLU A 188 -5.20 26.65 -22.44
C GLU A 188 -4.58 25.72 -21.39
N ARG A 189 -5.27 24.62 -21.10
CA ARG A 189 -4.84 23.60 -20.14
C ARG A 189 -3.69 22.75 -20.67
N ARG A 190 -2.91 22.15 -19.77
CA ARG A 190 -1.89 21.17 -20.14
C ARG A 190 -2.51 19.98 -20.86
N SER A 191 -2.06 19.73 -22.09
CA SER A 191 -2.44 18.54 -22.85
C SER A 191 -2.06 17.24 -22.12
N GLY A 192 -3.01 16.30 -22.04
CA GLY A 192 -2.82 14.98 -21.45
C GLY A 192 -2.76 14.89 -19.92
N PHE A 193 -2.83 16.02 -19.20
CA PHE A 193 -2.92 16.05 -17.73
C PHE A 193 -4.39 16.22 -17.31
N LEU A 194 -4.87 15.36 -16.42
CA LEU A 194 -6.28 15.29 -15.99
C LEU A 194 -7.26 15.32 -17.17
N ALA A 195 -6.90 14.63 -18.26
CA ALA A 195 -7.57 14.74 -19.57
C ALA A 195 -9.04 14.29 -19.55
N VAL A 196 -9.45 13.51 -18.54
CA VAL A 196 -10.84 13.05 -18.36
C VAL A 196 -11.75 14.16 -17.84
N LEU A 197 -11.21 15.20 -17.21
CA LEU A 197 -12.00 16.33 -16.72
C LEU A 197 -12.40 17.23 -17.88
N ASP A 198 -13.60 17.81 -17.80
CA ASP A 198 -13.96 18.98 -18.60
C ASP A 198 -13.26 20.24 -18.06
N ASP A 199 -13.41 21.37 -18.75
CA ASP A 199 -12.69 22.61 -18.40
C ASP A 199 -13.15 23.19 -17.05
N ALA A 200 -14.42 23.03 -16.69
CA ALA A 200 -14.94 23.50 -15.41
C ALA A 200 -14.37 22.69 -14.24
N ALA A 201 -14.41 21.36 -14.35
CA ALA A 201 -13.84 20.43 -13.37
C ALA A 201 -12.31 20.57 -13.27
N TYR A 202 -11.64 20.81 -14.39
CA TYR A 202 -10.20 21.07 -14.43
C TYR A 202 -9.84 22.36 -13.68
N TRP A 203 -10.60 23.43 -13.90
CA TRP A 203 -10.44 24.68 -13.15
C TRP A 203 -10.71 24.51 -11.66
N GLN A 204 -11.79 23.80 -11.29
CA GLN A 204 -12.09 23.49 -9.89
C GLN A 204 -10.95 22.73 -9.22
N MET A 205 -10.31 21.79 -9.92
CA MET A 205 -9.12 21.10 -9.43
C MET A 205 -7.96 22.06 -9.16
N TYR A 206 -7.64 22.93 -10.12
CA TYR A 206 -6.59 23.93 -9.95
C TYR A 206 -6.85 24.85 -8.75
N ASP A 207 -8.03 25.46 -8.70
CA ASP A 207 -8.44 26.40 -7.65
C ASP A 207 -8.52 25.71 -6.28
N GLY A 208 -9.04 24.48 -6.23
CA GLY A 208 -9.11 23.68 -5.01
C GLY A 208 -7.74 23.36 -4.42
N ILE A 209 -6.77 22.98 -5.27
CA ILE A 209 -5.39 22.73 -4.82
C ILE A 209 -4.71 24.02 -4.36
N LEU A 210 -4.97 25.14 -5.05
CA LEU A 210 -4.42 26.44 -4.71
C LEU A 210 -4.91 26.92 -3.34
N ARG A 211 -6.21 26.72 -3.04
CA ARG A 211 -6.84 27.10 -1.77
C ARG A 211 -6.50 26.18 -0.60
N ALA A 212 -5.88 25.02 -0.86
CA ALA A 212 -5.56 24.02 0.15
C ALA A 212 -4.04 23.80 0.27
N PRO A 213 -3.29 24.78 0.84
CA PRO A 213 -1.82 24.71 0.96
C PRO A 213 -1.33 23.57 1.86
N GLY A 214 -2.22 22.98 2.66
CA GLY A 214 -1.92 21.80 3.49
C GLY A 214 -1.92 20.46 2.75
N LEU A 215 -2.44 20.38 1.51
CA LEU A 215 -2.47 19.13 0.76
C LEU A 215 -1.06 18.65 0.41
N ARG A 216 -0.76 17.37 0.64
CA ARG A 216 0.55 16.78 0.35
C ARG A 216 0.42 15.68 -0.69
N PHE A 217 1.09 15.84 -1.83
CA PHE A 217 1.09 14.83 -2.89
C PHE A 217 2.21 13.83 -2.69
N MET A 218 1.93 12.75 -1.96
CA MET A 218 2.93 11.73 -1.70
C MET A 218 3.40 11.03 -2.99
N ASN A 219 4.72 11.00 -3.20
CA ASN A 219 5.33 10.22 -4.26
C ASN A 219 5.51 8.76 -3.80
N ILE A 220 4.59 7.89 -4.22
CA ILE A 220 4.65 6.44 -3.93
C ILE A 220 5.28 5.63 -5.08
N ASN A 221 5.99 6.26 -6.04
CA ASN A 221 6.52 5.54 -7.19
C ASN A 221 7.47 4.40 -6.76
N ALA A 222 8.39 4.68 -5.82
CA ALA A 222 9.29 3.66 -5.28
C ALA A 222 8.55 2.52 -4.58
N LEU A 223 7.42 2.83 -3.91
CA LEU A 223 6.59 1.82 -3.25
C LEU A 223 5.88 0.92 -4.27
N ILE A 224 5.27 1.48 -5.31
CA ILE A 224 4.51 0.68 -6.29
C ILE A 224 5.43 -0.15 -7.19
N THR A 225 6.69 0.24 -7.37
CA THR A 225 7.69 -0.54 -8.12
C THR A 225 8.57 -1.40 -7.23
N LEU A 226 8.29 -1.45 -5.92
CA LEU A 226 9.13 -2.14 -4.94
C LEU A 226 9.17 -3.64 -5.22
N SER A 227 10.36 -4.17 -5.50
CA SER A 227 10.60 -5.60 -5.62
C SER A 227 10.59 -6.28 -4.25
N LEU A 228 10.35 -7.60 -4.23
CA LEU A 228 10.41 -8.38 -2.99
C LEU A 228 11.81 -8.31 -2.33
N ARG A 229 12.88 -8.20 -3.12
CA ARG A 229 14.25 -8.09 -2.61
C ARG A 229 14.48 -6.74 -1.91
N GLU A 230 14.01 -5.65 -2.51
CA GLU A 230 14.08 -4.31 -1.89
C GLU A 230 13.22 -4.27 -0.63
N ALA A 231 12.01 -4.82 -0.69
CA ALA A 231 11.11 -4.87 0.47
C ALA A 231 11.69 -5.70 1.64
N LYS A 232 12.43 -6.79 1.35
CA LYS A 232 13.20 -7.53 2.36
C LYS A 232 14.33 -6.69 2.97
N THR A 233 14.93 -5.79 2.20
CA THR A 233 15.98 -4.87 2.67
C THR A 233 15.41 -3.87 3.69
N LEU A 234 14.22 -3.30 3.43
CA LEU A 234 13.47 -2.50 4.40
C LEU A 234 13.27 -3.24 5.72
N LEU A 235 12.80 -4.49 5.64
CA LEU A 235 12.60 -5.33 6.81
C LEU A 235 13.90 -5.60 7.57
N GLN A 236 14.99 -5.93 6.85
CA GLN A 236 16.28 -6.20 7.48
C GLN A 236 16.82 -4.98 8.24
N VAL A 237 16.77 -3.78 7.65
CA VAL A 237 17.18 -2.56 8.35
C VAL A 237 16.36 -2.37 9.63
N MET A 238 15.04 -2.59 9.59
CA MET A 238 14.21 -2.53 10.80
C MET A 238 14.59 -3.57 11.85
N ARG A 239 15.00 -4.78 11.45
CA ARG A 239 15.51 -5.78 12.39
C ARG A 239 16.81 -5.32 13.06
N HIS A 240 17.72 -4.69 12.32
CA HIS A 240 18.89 -4.06 12.90
C HIS A 240 18.51 -2.97 13.91
N VAL A 241 17.60 -2.07 13.57
CA VAL A 241 17.13 -1.03 14.49
C VAL A 241 16.55 -1.64 15.77
N VAL A 242 15.69 -2.67 15.66
CA VAL A 242 15.16 -3.37 16.83
C VAL A 242 16.29 -4.00 17.65
N SER A 243 17.30 -4.62 17.02
CA SER A 243 18.42 -5.22 17.75
C SER A 243 19.29 -4.21 18.50
N TRP A 244 19.32 -2.93 18.07
CA TRP A 244 20.05 -1.89 18.78
C TRP A 244 19.33 -1.47 20.07
N VAL A 245 18.00 -1.53 20.03
CA VAL A 245 17.11 -1.07 21.11
C VAL A 245 16.77 -2.20 22.09
N ASP A 246 16.61 -3.41 21.58
CA ASP A 246 16.36 -4.65 22.32
C ASP A 246 17.41 -5.71 21.91
N PRO A 247 18.64 -5.66 22.48
CA PRO A 247 19.72 -6.58 22.11
C PRO A 247 19.44 -8.04 22.48
N LYS A 248 18.44 -8.31 23.33
CA LYS A 248 18.06 -9.65 23.78
C LYS A 248 17.05 -10.32 22.85
N VAL A 249 16.74 -9.70 21.71
CA VAL A 249 15.77 -10.22 20.75
C VAL A 249 16.30 -11.47 20.04
N GLU A 250 15.66 -12.61 20.31
CA GLU A 250 15.96 -13.89 19.67
C GLU A 250 15.27 -14.01 18.30
N TRP A 251 16.00 -13.80 17.21
CA TRP A 251 15.46 -13.91 15.84
C TRP A 251 15.25 -15.35 15.38
N ALA A 252 15.98 -16.32 15.96
CA ALA A 252 16.06 -17.72 15.50
C ALA A 252 14.74 -18.51 15.60
N LYS A 253 13.76 -18.05 16.40
CA LYS A 253 12.46 -18.73 16.57
C LYS A 253 11.33 -18.22 15.69
N ALA A 254 11.54 -17.12 14.95
CA ALA A 254 10.50 -16.46 14.15
C ALA A 254 10.22 -17.12 12.77
N GLY A 255 10.74 -18.33 12.54
CA GLY A 255 10.67 -19.05 11.25
C GLY A 255 9.43 -19.92 11.03
N LYS A 256 8.61 -20.16 12.06
CA LYS A 256 7.32 -20.83 11.86
C LYS A 256 6.27 -19.81 11.48
N ARG A 257 5.28 -20.23 10.68
CA ARG A 257 4.09 -19.46 10.23
C ARG A 257 3.26 -18.99 11.44
N ASP A 258 3.84 -18.16 12.27
CA ASP A 258 3.18 -17.63 13.44
C ASP A 258 2.19 -16.59 12.93
N LYS A 259 0.91 -16.84 13.18
CA LYS A 259 -0.17 -15.91 12.86
C LYS A 259 0.03 -14.59 13.63
N ASP A 260 0.88 -14.62 14.65
CA ASP A 260 1.37 -13.48 15.42
C ASP A 260 2.78 -13.05 15.00
N LYS A 261 3.03 -12.83 13.70
CA LYS A 261 4.23 -12.09 13.26
C LYS A 261 4.32 -10.81 14.07
N LEU A 262 5.22 -10.83 15.05
CA LEU A 262 5.29 -9.80 16.06
C LEU A 262 5.60 -8.49 15.34
N VAL A 263 4.69 -7.53 15.40
CA VAL A 263 4.87 -6.23 14.76
C VAL A 263 6.16 -5.62 15.32
N LEU A 264 7.21 -5.51 14.51
CA LEU A 264 8.57 -5.18 14.97
C LEU A 264 8.61 -3.95 15.86
N ARG A 265 7.81 -2.92 15.54
CA ARG A 265 7.72 -1.69 16.34
C ARG A 265 7.30 -1.91 17.79
N LYS A 266 6.52 -2.97 18.11
CA LYS A 266 6.11 -3.24 19.49
C LYS A 266 7.30 -3.52 20.40
N ARG A 267 8.42 -4.02 19.84
CA ARG A 267 9.68 -4.21 20.55
C ARG A 267 10.40 -2.91 20.89
N LEU A 268 10.08 -1.81 20.19
CA LEU A 268 10.65 -0.49 20.45
C LEU A 268 9.95 0.21 21.63
N ILE A 269 8.69 -0.13 21.91
CA ILE A 269 7.86 0.55 22.92
C ILE A 269 8.53 0.66 24.30
N PRO A 270 9.14 -0.41 24.87
CA PRO A 270 9.77 -0.31 26.19
C PRO A 270 10.85 0.75 26.28
N ALA A 271 11.67 0.89 25.23
CA ALA A 271 12.72 1.90 25.16
C ALA A 271 12.16 3.32 24.95
N LEU A 272 10.97 3.46 24.39
CA LEU A 272 10.34 4.75 24.07
C LEU A 272 9.42 5.28 25.18
N LYS A 273 9.39 4.65 26.36
CA LYS A 273 8.54 5.06 27.49
C LYS A 273 8.80 6.47 28.02
N HIS A 274 9.97 7.03 27.76
CA HIS A 274 10.38 8.35 28.24
C HIS A 274 9.95 9.49 27.30
N PHE A 275 9.38 9.18 26.12
CA PHE A 275 8.92 10.20 25.18
C PHE A 275 7.63 10.85 25.66
N ASP A 276 7.64 12.18 25.71
CA ASP A 276 6.46 12.98 25.99
C ASP A 276 5.66 13.34 24.73
N VAL A 277 4.46 13.91 24.94
CA VAL A 277 3.54 14.30 23.87
C VAL A 277 4.17 15.32 22.92
N LEU A 278 4.99 16.25 23.42
CA LEU A 278 5.61 17.30 22.61
C LEU A 278 6.67 16.71 21.67
N SER A 279 7.52 15.82 22.18
CA SER A 279 8.53 15.11 21.42
C SER A 279 7.90 14.26 20.33
N VAL A 280 6.83 13.52 20.66
CA VAL A 280 6.05 12.75 19.68
C VAL A 280 5.45 13.64 18.60
N LYS A 281 4.88 14.80 18.96
CA LYS A 281 4.33 15.76 17.99
C LYS A 281 5.42 16.31 17.06
N MET A 282 6.54 16.77 17.62
CA MET A 282 7.65 17.32 16.82
C MET A 282 8.14 16.30 15.80
N CYS A 283 8.36 15.06 16.22
CA CYS A 283 8.85 14.04 15.29
C CYS A 283 7.80 13.62 14.27
N GLY A 284 6.51 13.62 14.64
CA GLY A 284 5.42 13.39 13.70
C GLY A 284 5.40 14.40 12.54
N THR A 285 5.86 15.64 12.75
CA THR A 285 5.94 16.65 11.68
C THR A 285 6.98 16.32 10.60
N ARG A 286 7.99 15.50 10.92
CA ARG A 286 9.05 15.09 9.99
C ARG A 286 8.58 14.07 8.95
N LEU A 287 7.47 13.35 9.22
CA LEU A 287 6.98 12.29 8.35
C LEU A 287 6.31 12.82 7.09
N ARG A 288 6.56 12.16 5.96
CA ARG A 288 5.92 12.50 4.68
C ARG A 288 4.47 12.07 4.65
N ALA A 289 4.16 10.86 5.16
CA ALA A 289 2.79 10.35 5.22
C ALA A 289 1.87 11.10 6.16
N GLY A 290 2.43 11.87 7.10
CA GLY A 290 1.72 12.20 8.33
C GLY A 290 1.29 10.91 9.06
N ILE A 291 0.68 11.06 10.24
CA ILE A 291 0.04 9.92 10.90
C ILE A 291 -1.43 10.26 11.06
N ALA A 292 -2.25 9.77 10.11
CA ALA A 292 -3.70 9.96 10.15
C ALA A 292 -4.38 9.19 11.31
N ARG A 293 -3.68 8.25 11.95
CA ARG A 293 -4.23 7.33 12.98
C ARG A 293 -3.45 7.37 14.30
N VAL A 294 -3.18 8.56 14.84
CA VAL A 294 -2.81 8.72 16.26
C VAL A 294 -4.09 8.88 17.11
N GLN A 295 -5.10 8.05 16.88
CA GLN A 295 -6.25 7.99 17.78
C GLN A 295 -5.85 7.13 18.98
N GLU A 296 -5.76 7.79 20.15
CA GLU A 296 -5.72 7.19 21.49
C GLU A 296 -4.67 6.09 21.68
N ARG A 297 -3.39 6.44 21.56
CA ARG A 297 -2.29 5.57 21.97
C ARG A 297 -1.38 6.29 22.94
N ARG A 298 -0.87 5.53 23.91
CA ARG A 298 0.21 5.98 24.81
C ARG A 298 1.36 6.53 23.97
N GLU A 299 2.04 7.54 24.47
CA GLU A 299 3.09 8.31 23.77
C GLU A 299 4.16 7.38 23.19
N ALA A 300 4.60 6.38 23.95
CA ALA A 300 5.58 5.38 23.53
C ALA A 300 5.13 4.52 22.33
N GLU A 301 3.83 4.21 22.22
CA GLU A 301 3.30 3.50 21.06
C GLU A 301 3.29 4.37 19.83
N THR A 302 2.93 5.65 19.97
CA THR A 302 2.97 6.61 18.87
C THR A 302 4.40 6.86 18.42
N ALA A 303 5.34 7.04 19.36
CA ALA A 303 6.76 7.13 19.08
C ALA A 303 7.26 5.90 18.30
N SER A 304 6.81 4.69 18.65
CA SER A 304 7.19 3.47 17.94
C SER A 304 6.72 3.45 16.48
N ILE A 305 5.55 4.03 16.20
CA ILE A 305 5.00 4.14 14.85
C ILE A 305 5.81 5.17 14.06
N ILE A 306 6.05 6.36 14.64
CA ILE A 306 6.81 7.41 13.97
C ILE A 306 8.22 6.92 13.66
N LEU A 307 8.90 6.30 14.63
CA LEU A 307 10.26 5.80 14.43
C LEU A 307 10.32 4.72 13.34
N GLN A 308 9.38 3.76 13.34
CA GLN A 308 9.30 2.79 12.25
C GLN A 308 9.06 3.48 10.90
N GLN A 309 8.13 4.43 10.84
CA GLN A 309 7.78 5.13 9.62
C GLN A 309 8.98 5.92 9.08
N GLU A 310 9.66 6.68 9.93
CA GLU A 310 10.77 7.54 9.56
C GLU A 310 11.98 6.73 9.06
N VAL A 311 12.33 5.64 9.78
CA VAL A 311 13.39 4.73 9.33
C VAL A 311 13.04 4.12 7.98
N LEU A 312 11.84 3.59 7.81
CA LEU A 312 11.44 2.93 6.57
C LEU A 312 11.29 3.89 5.39
N GLU A 313 10.81 5.12 5.63
CA GLU A 313 10.80 6.19 4.63
C GLU A 313 12.22 6.56 4.21
N PHE A 314 13.15 6.70 5.15
CA PHE A 314 14.56 6.98 4.85
C PHE A 314 15.22 5.86 4.05
N VAL A 315 14.96 4.60 4.42
CA VAL A 315 15.48 3.43 3.69
C VAL A 315 14.89 3.37 2.28
N LEU A 316 13.60 3.64 2.12
CA LEU A 316 12.94 3.68 0.81
C LEU A 316 13.59 4.70 -0.13
N ASP A 317 13.93 5.89 0.38
CA ASP A 317 14.59 6.95 -0.39
C ASP A 317 16.05 6.63 -0.74
N ASN A 318 16.70 5.78 0.04
CA ASN A 318 18.11 5.43 -0.11
C ASN A 318 18.30 3.96 -0.55
N LEU A 319 17.28 3.36 -1.16
CA LEU A 319 17.21 1.92 -1.47
C LEU A 319 18.40 1.43 -2.29
N GLU A 320 18.75 2.14 -3.36
CA GLU A 320 19.89 1.78 -4.22
C GLU A 320 21.19 1.68 -3.43
N THR A 321 21.38 2.59 -2.47
CA THR A 321 22.57 2.60 -1.62
C THR A 321 22.55 1.44 -0.61
N PHE A 322 21.40 1.13 -0.01
CA PHE A 322 21.26 -0.03 0.87
C PHE A 322 21.47 -1.36 0.14
N MET A 323 21.19 -1.39 -1.16
CA MET A 323 21.34 -2.56 -2.02
C MET A 323 22.75 -2.70 -2.61
N ALA A 324 23.60 -1.69 -2.46
CA ALA A 324 24.99 -1.73 -2.89
C ALA A 324 25.77 -2.80 -2.10
N LYS A 325 26.67 -3.52 -2.79
CA LYS A 325 27.40 -4.68 -2.25
C LYS A 325 28.01 -4.42 -0.86
N LYS A 326 28.69 -3.27 -0.71
CA LYS A 326 29.35 -2.84 0.54
C LYS A 326 28.38 -2.67 1.71
N VAL A 327 27.14 -2.24 1.45
CA VAL A 327 26.14 -1.99 2.50
C VAL A 327 25.38 -3.27 2.84
N VAL A 328 25.13 -4.12 1.85
CA VAL A 328 24.49 -5.44 2.02
C VAL A 328 25.32 -6.37 2.91
N GLU A 329 26.65 -6.25 2.90
CA GLU A 329 27.51 -7.02 3.81
C GLU A 329 27.19 -6.72 5.29
N TYR A 330 26.89 -5.47 5.64
CA TYR A 330 26.46 -5.14 7.01
C TYR A 330 25.08 -5.72 7.36
N LEU A 331 24.18 -5.83 6.37
CA LEU A 331 22.85 -6.40 6.56
C LEU A 331 22.87 -7.91 6.84
N LYS A 332 23.84 -8.64 6.27
CA LYS A 332 23.99 -10.09 6.46
C LYS A 332 24.74 -10.42 7.75
N ASN A 333 25.81 -9.69 8.05
CA ASN A 333 26.76 -10.08 9.09
C ASN A 333 26.31 -9.70 10.51
N GLY A 334 25.40 -8.73 10.69
CA GLY A 334 25.04 -8.23 12.02
C GLY A 334 23.93 -8.98 12.76
N LEU A 335 23.12 -9.81 12.08
CA LEU A 335 22.00 -10.53 12.69
C LEU A 335 22.21 -12.05 12.72
N ASP A 336 22.83 -12.62 11.67
CA ASP A 336 22.99 -14.08 11.52
C ASP A 336 24.35 -14.59 12.04
N ASN A 337 25.27 -13.70 12.41
CA ASN A 337 26.57 -14.06 12.98
C ASN A 337 26.99 -13.08 14.10
N PRO A 338 26.39 -13.16 15.30
CA PRO A 338 26.71 -12.27 16.42
C PRO A 338 28.18 -12.32 16.87
N ASN A 339 28.92 -13.38 16.48
CA ASN A 339 30.35 -13.55 16.74
C ASN A 339 31.25 -13.22 15.53
N GLY A 340 30.67 -12.89 14.36
CA GLY A 340 31.38 -12.79 13.08
C GLY A 340 32.01 -11.45 12.76
N MET A 341 31.66 -10.41 13.53
CA MET A 341 32.43 -9.18 13.59
C MET A 341 32.75 -8.95 15.05
N GLU A 342 34.04 -8.83 15.38
CA GLU A 342 34.45 -8.10 16.58
C GLU A 342 33.58 -6.84 16.69
N SER A 343 33.09 -6.49 17.89
CA SER A 343 32.18 -5.36 18.14
C SER A 343 32.53 -4.06 17.35
N ASN A 344 33.82 -3.85 17.08
CA ASN A 344 34.36 -2.76 16.27
C ASN A 344 34.03 -2.82 14.76
N GLY A 345 33.88 -4.00 14.17
CA GLY A 345 33.56 -4.20 12.74
C GLY A 345 32.13 -3.78 12.40
N TYR A 346 31.17 -4.15 13.24
CA TYR A 346 29.76 -3.77 13.04
C TYR A 346 29.60 -2.26 13.18
N ALA A 347 30.18 -1.64 14.22
CA ALA A 347 30.10 -0.19 14.46
C ALA A 347 30.68 0.65 13.30
N ARG A 348 31.65 0.14 12.52
CA ARG A 348 32.20 0.82 11.33
C ARG A 348 31.14 1.15 10.28
N ARG A 349 30.01 0.45 10.24
CA ARG A 349 28.91 0.76 9.31
C ARG A 349 28.42 2.20 9.46
N PHE A 350 28.47 2.76 10.67
CA PHE A 350 28.06 4.14 10.94
C PHE A 350 29.02 5.20 10.38
N ARG A 351 30.18 4.81 9.84
CA ARG A 351 30.99 5.69 8.98
C ARG A 351 30.38 5.86 7.59
N HIS A 352 29.47 4.97 7.18
CA HIS A 352 28.74 5.10 5.93
C HIS A 352 27.57 6.08 6.11
N PRO A 353 27.41 7.10 5.24
CA PRO A 353 26.38 8.12 5.39
C PRO A 353 24.95 7.56 5.56
N THR A 354 24.64 6.49 4.83
CA THR A 354 23.32 5.85 4.87
C THR A 354 23.00 5.22 6.23
N TRP A 355 23.94 4.51 6.84
CA TRP A 355 23.75 3.92 8.18
C TRP A 355 23.83 4.97 9.27
N ALA A 356 24.65 6.01 9.10
CA ALA A 356 24.67 7.18 9.98
C ALA A 356 23.30 7.89 9.97
N GLY A 357 22.67 8.02 8.81
CA GLY A 357 21.31 8.57 8.67
C GLY A 357 20.28 7.77 9.47
N VAL A 358 20.29 6.44 9.36
CA VAL A 358 19.42 5.59 10.19
C VAL A 358 19.72 5.78 11.69
N LEU A 359 20.99 5.85 12.08
CA LEU A 359 21.37 6.06 13.48
C LEU A 359 20.87 7.41 14.00
N ASN A 360 20.97 8.47 13.20
CA ASN A 360 20.47 9.80 13.56
C ASN A 360 18.94 9.79 13.75
N ILE A 361 18.22 8.98 12.95
CA ILE A 361 16.79 8.76 13.14
C ILE A 361 16.51 7.91 14.39
N VAL A 362 17.42 7.05 14.86
CA VAL A 362 17.15 6.22 16.06
C VAL A 362 17.54 6.92 17.36
N ARG A 363 18.52 7.82 17.32
CA ARG A 363 19.05 8.58 18.47
C ARG A 363 18.17 9.78 18.87
N TRP A 364 16.85 9.66 18.75
CA TRP A 364 15.92 10.73 19.11
C TRP A 364 16.20 11.36 20.46
#